data_AF-A0A398AI96-F1
#
_entry.id   AF-A0A398AI96-F1
#
_cell.length_a   1.000
_cell.length_b   1.000
_cell.length_c   1.000
_cell.angle_alpha   90.00
_cell.angle_beta   90.00
_cell.angle_gamma   90.00
#
_symmetry.space_group_name_H-M   'P 1'
#
loop_
_entity.id
_entity.type
_entity.pdbx_description
1 polymer ?
#
loop_
_entity_poly.entity_id
_entity_poly.type
_entity_poly.pdbx_seq_one_letter_code
_entity_poly.pdbx_strand_id
1 'polypeptide(L)'
;MSSDKKDHNSDSDSDGPPEEFTQEQAKVEDAALRRIQRENKARVAREKKESRRHLLEKITPKKSRKIESFEEEEEEALANKGFLSKNIIDFLAQREKLKNSSDSEQEEANKEHPRKKKQKSSGIETVLYKEIPPPECLKTGLDFLKKRKAQVPRSSAILKNSSQALRLITGAASTKKHRQKK
;
A
#
# COMPACT_ATOMS: atom_id res chain seq x y z
N MET A 1 11.07 50.37 55.27
CA MET A 1 12.50 49.99 55.23
C MET A 1 12.55 48.48 55.44
N SER A 2 12.65 47.73 54.33
CA SER A 2 13.81 46.89 53.94
C SER A 2 14.09 45.75 54.93
N SER A 3 13.88 44.49 54.52
CA SER A 3 14.94 43.48 54.25
C SER A 3 14.73 42.32 55.23
N ASP A 4 14.96 41.03 54.97
CA ASP A 4 15.55 40.29 53.86
C ASP A 4 15.18 38.79 54.00
N LYS A 5 15.12 38.11 52.85
CA LYS A 5 15.14 36.67 52.51
C LYS A 5 15.46 35.63 53.60
N LYS A 6 14.77 34.48 53.55
CA LYS A 6 15.39 33.22 53.10
C LYS A 6 14.35 32.12 52.80
N ASP A 7 14.31 31.76 51.52
CA ASP A 7 13.71 30.53 51.01
C ASP A 7 14.47 29.31 51.56
N HIS A 8 13.76 28.30 52.02
CA HIS A 8 14.28 26.94 52.11
C HIS A 8 13.24 25.98 51.53
N ASN A 9 13.11 26.04 50.20
CA ASN A 9 12.61 24.92 49.42
C ASN A 9 13.61 23.77 49.59
N SER A 10 13.27 22.82 50.44
CA SER A 10 13.87 21.49 50.43
C SER A 10 12.97 20.59 49.61
N ASP A 11 12.82 20.91 48.32
CA ASP A 11 12.42 19.91 47.33
C ASP A 11 13.60 18.96 47.22
N SER A 12 13.52 17.91 48.03
CA SER A 12 14.44 16.79 47.97
C SER A 12 14.13 16.05 46.67
N ASP A 13 14.69 16.55 45.56
CA ASP A 13 14.82 15.83 44.30
C ASP A 13 15.68 14.60 44.59
N SER A 14 15.01 13.54 45.05
CA SER A 14 15.53 12.19 45.13
C SER A 14 15.65 11.65 43.70
N ASP A 15 16.55 12.25 42.94
CA ASP A 15 17.08 11.75 41.68
C ASP A 15 18.01 10.57 42.03
N GLY A 16 17.41 9.52 42.58
CA GLY A 16 18.09 8.26 42.83
C GLY A 16 18.60 7.73 41.50
N PRO A 17 19.88 7.34 41.39
CA PRO A 17 20.43 6.79 40.15
C PRO A 17 19.56 5.60 39.69
N PRO A 18 19.36 5.42 38.37
CA PRO A 18 18.57 4.31 37.87
C PRO A 18 19.17 3.01 38.41
N GLU A 19 18.31 2.15 38.97
CA GLU A 19 18.71 0.86 39.54
C GLU A 19 19.69 0.15 38.59
N GLU A 20 20.92 -0.04 39.06
CA GLU A 20 21.97 -0.67 38.27
C GLU A 20 21.59 -2.13 38.03
N PHE A 21 21.04 -2.40 36.85
CA PHE A 21 20.66 -3.74 36.45
C PHE A 21 21.91 -4.62 36.45
N THR A 22 21.96 -5.61 37.33
CA THR A 22 23.13 -6.47 37.47
C THR A 22 23.41 -7.15 36.12
N GLN A 23 24.69 -7.24 35.75
CA GLN A 23 25.10 -7.76 34.43
C GLN A 23 24.56 -9.18 34.15
N GLU A 24 24.28 -9.95 35.20
CA GLU A 24 23.68 -11.28 35.10
C GLU A 24 22.20 -11.23 34.73
N GLN A 25 21.42 -10.31 35.32
CA GLN A 25 20.02 -10.11 34.96
C GLN A 25 19.90 -9.66 33.49
N ALA A 26 20.79 -8.78 33.01
CA ALA A 26 20.80 -8.33 31.62
C ALA A 26 20.98 -9.49 30.62
N LYS A 27 21.86 -10.44 30.95
CA LYS A 27 22.11 -11.62 30.12
C LYS A 27 20.90 -12.56 30.07
N VAL A 28 20.20 -12.71 31.19
CA VAL A 28 18.98 -13.54 31.29
C VAL A 28 17.87 -12.96 30.43
N GLU A 29 17.63 -11.65 30.50
CA GLU A 29 16.61 -10.98 29.69
C GLU A 29 16.93 -11.03 28.20
N ASP A 30 18.19 -10.78 27.80
CA ASP A 30 18.59 -10.88 26.39
C ASP A 30 18.42 -12.31 25.87
N ALA A 31 18.74 -13.33 26.67
CA ALA A 31 18.50 -14.73 26.30
C ALA A 31 16.99 -15.02 26.10
N ALA A 32 16.12 -14.47 26.96
CA ALA A 32 14.67 -14.60 26.84
C ALA A 32 14.15 -13.90 25.57
N LEU A 33 14.61 -12.67 25.28
CA LEU A 33 14.24 -11.94 24.08
C LEU A 33 14.67 -12.68 22.81
N ARG A 34 15.89 -13.22 22.77
CA ARG A 34 16.39 -14.03 21.65
C ARG A 34 15.58 -15.32 21.46
N ARG A 35 15.06 -15.91 22.53
CA ARG A 35 14.18 -17.10 22.45
C ARG A 35 12.83 -16.73 21.83
N ILE A 36 12.21 -15.66 22.32
CA ILE A 36 10.92 -15.17 21.82
C ILE A 36 11.02 -14.79 20.34
N GLN A 37 12.09 -14.10 19.93
CA GLN A 37 12.31 -13.73 18.53
C GLN A 37 12.41 -14.95 17.61
N ARG A 38 13.15 -15.99 18.03
CA ARG A 38 13.28 -17.25 17.27
C ARG A 38 11.94 -17.96 17.12
N GLU A 39 11.17 -18.05 18.20
CA GLU A 39 9.84 -18.67 18.21
C GLU A 39 8.85 -17.91 17.33
N ASN A 40 8.79 -16.59 17.44
CA ASN A 40 7.92 -15.74 16.62
C ASN A 40 8.27 -15.87 15.13
N LYS A 41 9.56 -15.86 14.78
CA LYS A 41 10.00 -16.06 13.40
C LYS A 41 9.54 -17.41 12.85
N ALA A 42 9.65 -18.48 13.65
CA ALA A 42 9.20 -19.81 13.26
C ALA A 42 7.67 -19.87 13.10
N ARG A 43 6.91 -19.25 14.02
CA ARG A 43 5.44 -19.17 13.96
C ARG A 43 4.96 -18.45 12.70
N VAL A 44 5.50 -17.26 12.43
CA VAL A 44 5.13 -16.46 11.24
C VAL A 44 5.44 -17.21 9.95
N ALA A 45 6.55 -17.97 9.90
CA ALA A 45 6.89 -18.78 8.73
C ALA A 45 5.87 -19.91 8.48
N ARG A 46 5.38 -20.57 9.55
CA ARG A 46 4.35 -21.61 9.46
C ARG A 46 3.01 -21.02 9.01
N GLU A 47 2.56 -19.95 9.65
CA GLU A 47 1.31 -19.27 9.33
C GLU A 47 1.29 -18.77 7.87
N LYS A 48 2.40 -18.19 7.39
CA LYS A 48 2.53 -17.77 6.00
C LYS A 48 2.45 -18.96 5.02
N LYS A 49 3.00 -20.12 5.39
CA LYS A 49 2.92 -21.34 4.58
C LYS A 49 1.48 -21.89 4.53
N GLU A 50 0.77 -21.86 5.65
CA GLU A 50 -0.63 -22.28 5.75
C GLU A 50 -1.57 -21.33 5.00
N SER A 51 -1.37 -20.03 5.13
CA SER A 51 -2.09 -19.01 4.36
C SER A 51 -1.93 -19.22 2.85
N ARG A 52 -0.71 -19.51 2.38
CA ARG A 52 -0.46 -19.87 0.97
C ARG A 52 -1.18 -21.16 0.55
N ARG A 53 -1.24 -22.18 1.41
CA ARG A 53 -1.98 -23.42 1.13
C ARG A 53 -3.48 -23.15 0.95
N HIS A 54 -4.07 -22.38 1.86
CA HIS A 54 -5.48 -21.98 1.74
C HIS A 54 -5.75 -21.13 0.51
N LEU A 55 -4.82 -20.24 0.14
CA LEU A 55 -4.96 -19.44 -1.07
C LEU A 55 -4.96 -20.33 -2.32
N LEU A 56 -4.06 -21.31 -2.39
CA LEU A 56 -4.03 -22.27 -3.48
C LEU A 56 -5.32 -23.09 -3.55
N GLU A 57 -5.83 -23.57 -2.42
CA GLU A 57 -7.09 -24.30 -2.37
C GLU A 57 -8.28 -23.49 -2.91
N LYS A 58 -8.30 -22.16 -2.66
CA LYS A 58 -9.33 -21.26 -3.20
C LYS A 58 -9.15 -20.96 -4.69
N ILE A 59 -7.90 -20.88 -5.17
CA ILE A 59 -7.59 -20.52 -6.56
C ILE A 59 -7.75 -21.72 -7.50
N THR A 60 -7.34 -22.92 -7.08
CA THR A 60 -7.45 -24.10 -7.92
C THR A 60 -8.88 -24.65 -7.86
N PRO A 61 -9.65 -24.66 -8.96
CA PRO A 61 -10.92 -25.38 -8.99
C PRO A 61 -10.62 -26.86 -8.80
N LYS A 62 -11.03 -27.44 -7.67
CA LYS A 62 -10.87 -28.87 -7.40
C LYS A 62 -11.58 -29.64 -8.53
N LYS A 63 -10.82 -30.32 -9.40
CA LYS A 63 -11.39 -31.37 -10.25
C LYS A 63 -11.93 -32.45 -9.31
N SER A 64 -13.25 -32.55 -9.22
CA SER A 64 -13.91 -33.69 -8.59
C SER A 64 -13.46 -34.94 -9.36
N ARG A 65 -12.68 -35.81 -8.71
CA ARG A 65 -12.48 -37.17 -9.20
C ARG A 65 -13.83 -37.88 -9.06
N LYS A 66 -14.61 -37.90 -10.13
CA LYS A 66 -15.64 -38.90 -10.38
C LYS A 66 -15.19 -39.66 -11.63
N ILE A 67 -14.71 -40.86 -11.39
CA ILE A 67 -14.48 -41.88 -12.42
C ILE A 67 -15.84 -42.55 -12.57
N GLU A 68 -16.45 -42.45 -13.75
CA GLU A 68 -17.50 -43.35 -14.21
C GLU A 68 -17.64 -43.18 -15.73
N SER A 69 -17.13 -44.20 -16.44
CA SER A 69 -17.54 -44.73 -17.74
C SER A 69 -18.30 -43.83 -18.70
N PHE A 70 -17.68 -43.54 -19.85
CA PHE A 70 -18.38 -43.47 -21.14
C PHE A 70 -17.40 -43.85 -22.26
N GLU A 71 -17.26 -45.16 -22.46
CA GLU A 71 -16.65 -45.76 -23.65
C GLU A 71 -17.63 -45.52 -24.81
N GLU A 72 -17.40 -44.50 -25.64
CA GLU A 72 -17.86 -44.38 -27.05
C GLU A 72 -17.59 -42.97 -27.64
N GLU A 73 -17.23 -41.96 -26.84
CA GLU A 73 -16.81 -40.62 -27.32
C GLU A 73 -15.28 -40.40 -27.37
N GLU A 74 -14.46 -41.44 -27.13
CA GLU A 74 -13.01 -41.25 -26.97
C GLU A 74 -12.27 -40.93 -28.29
N GLU A 75 -12.76 -41.37 -29.45
CA GLU A 75 -12.03 -41.13 -30.71
C GLU A 75 -12.12 -39.67 -31.18
N GLU A 76 -13.29 -39.03 -31.06
CA GLU A 76 -13.40 -37.58 -31.33
C GLU A 76 -12.76 -36.73 -30.22
N ALA A 77 -12.75 -37.19 -28.97
CA ALA A 77 -12.13 -36.47 -27.87
C ALA A 77 -10.59 -36.50 -27.93
N LEU A 78 -9.99 -37.58 -28.46
CA LEU A 78 -8.55 -37.68 -28.69
C LEU A 78 -8.09 -36.78 -29.85
N ALA A 79 -8.85 -36.74 -30.95
CA ALA A 79 -8.57 -35.83 -32.08
C ALA A 79 -8.74 -34.35 -31.70
N ASN A 80 -9.69 -34.05 -30.82
CA ASN A 80 -9.97 -32.68 -30.33
C ASN A 80 -9.19 -32.31 -29.07
N LYS A 81 -8.20 -33.11 -28.65
CA LYS A 81 -7.39 -32.88 -27.44
C LYS A 81 -6.46 -31.68 -27.64
N GLY A 82 -7.00 -30.48 -27.43
CA GLY A 82 -6.32 -29.21 -27.68
C GLY A 82 -7.22 -28.16 -28.34
N PHE A 83 -8.38 -28.56 -28.85
CA PHE A 83 -9.38 -27.67 -29.42
C PHE A 83 -10.50 -27.35 -28.42
N LEU A 84 -11.16 -26.21 -28.61
CA LEU A 84 -12.37 -25.87 -27.89
C LEU A 84 -13.49 -26.85 -28.27
N SER A 85 -14.48 -27.04 -27.39
CA SER A 85 -15.64 -27.87 -27.73
C SER A 85 -16.38 -27.31 -28.94
N LYS A 86 -16.97 -28.18 -29.77
CA LYS A 86 -17.74 -27.82 -30.98
C LYS A 86 -18.76 -26.71 -30.69
N ASN A 87 -19.47 -26.82 -29.56
CA ASN A 87 -20.45 -25.83 -29.10
C ASN A 87 -19.86 -24.41 -28.93
N ILE A 88 -18.61 -24.30 -28.47
CA ILE A 88 -17.93 -23.01 -28.30
C ILE A 88 -17.45 -22.48 -29.66
N ILE A 89 -16.93 -23.36 -30.52
CA ILE A 89 -16.49 -23.01 -31.87
C ILE A 89 -17.67 -22.44 -32.67
N ASP A 90 -18.83 -23.11 -32.64
CA ASP A 90 -20.05 -22.66 -33.32
C ASP A 90 -20.56 -21.33 -32.76
N PHE A 91 -20.53 -21.15 -31.44
CA PHE A 91 -20.89 -19.88 -30.80
C PHE A 91 -19.98 -18.72 -31.24
N LEU A 92 -18.67 -18.97 -31.34
CA LEU A 92 -17.70 -17.98 -31.83
C LEU A 92 -17.92 -17.66 -33.32
N ALA A 93 -18.16 -18.68 -34.15
CA ALA A 93 -18.44 -18.51 -35.57
C ALA A 93 -19.72 -17.72 -35.82
N GLN A 94 -20.79 -17.96 -35.05
CA GLN A 94 -22.02 -17.15 -35.12
C GLN A 94 -21.77 -15.69 -34.75
N ARG A 95 -20.98 -15.44 -33.70
CA ARG A 95 -20.62 -14.10 -33.26
C ARG A 95 -19.75 -13.35 -34.27
N GLU A 96 -18.85 -14.05 -34.95
CA GLU A 96 -18.05 -13.49 -36.03
C GLU A 96 -18.91 -13.14 -37.25
N LYS A 97 -19.81 -14.04 -37.67
CA LYS A 97 -20.77 -13.76 -38.76
C LYS A 97 -21.62 -12.51 -38.50
N LEU A 98 -22.11 -12.35 -37.27
CA LEU A 98 -22.86 -11.15 -36.82
C LEU A 98 -22.02 -9.87 -36.83
N LYS A 99 -20.71 -9.98 -36.60
CA LYS A 99 -19.81 -8.83 -36.51
C LYS A 99 -19.22 -8.44 -37.87
N ASN A 100 -19.09 -9.40 -38.78
CA ASN A 100 -18.55 -9.19 -40.12
C ASN A 100 -19.63 -8.73 -41.12
N SER A 101 -20.91 -8.85 -40.80
CA SER A 101 -22.00 -8.23 -41.57
C SER A 101 -22.12 -6.71 -41.36
N SER A 102 -21.29 -6.09 -40.52
CA SER A 102 -21.30 -4.64 -40.24
C SER A 102 -20.37 -3.82 -41.14
N ASP A 103 -19.66 -4.44 -42.10
CA ASP A 103 -18.74 -3.74 -43.02
C ASP A 103 -19.19 -3.79 -44.49
N SER A 104 -20.44 -4.17 -44.76
CA SER A 104 -21.05 -3.99 -46.09
C SER A 104 -21.99 -2.79 -46.03
N GLU A 105 -21.72 -1.78 -46.86
CA GLU A 105 -22.60 -0.66 -47.15
C GLU A 105 -24.03 -1.15 -47.40
N GLN A 106 -24.93 -0.95 -46.43
CA GLN A 106 -26.35 -0.84 -46.69
C GLN A 106 -26.95 0.01 -45.57
N GLU A 107 -27.30 1.23 -45.94
CA GLU A 107 -28.01 2.21 -45.15
C GLU A 107 -29.42 1.68 -44.82
N GLU A 108 -29.60 1.09 -43.64
CA GLU A 108 -30.93 0.76 -43.11
C GLU A 108 -31.05 1.34 -41.70
N ALA A 109 -31.84 2.40 -41.62
CA ALA A 109 -32.07 3.26 -40.47
C ALA A 109 -32.69 2.50 -39.28
N ASN A 110 -31.85 1.83 -38.49
CA ASN A 110 -32.26 1.35 -37.17
C ASN A 110 -31.91 2.40 -36.12
N LYS A 111 -32.95 3.09 -35.64
CA LYS A 111 -32.90 4.08 -34.55
C LYS A 111 -32.08 3.53 -33.38
N GLU A 112 -30.87 4.05 -33.19
CA GLU A 112 -30.05 3.72 -32.05
C GLU A 112 -30.79 4.08 -30.76
N HIS A 113 -31.22 3.05 -30.01
CA HIS A 113 -31.74 3.27 -28.67
C HIS A 113 -30.52 3.59 -27.79
N PRO A 114 -30.47 4.75 -27.11
CA PRO A 114 -29.32 5.09 -26.29
C PRO A 114 -29.15 4.01 -25.23
N ARG A 115 -28.01 3.31 -25.26
CA ARG A 115 -27.66 2.29 -24.28
C ARG A 115 -27.79 2.90 -22.88
N LYS A 116 -28.74 2.41 -22.08
CA LYS A 116 -28.93 2.85 -20.69
C LYS A 116 -27.62 2.58 -19.94
N LYS A 117 -26.92 3.63 -19.52
CA LYS A 117 -25.74 3.52 -18.65
C LYS A 117 -26.17 2.78 -17.38
N LYS A 118 -25.42 1.76 -16.97
CA LYS A 118 -25.65 1.11 -15.67
C LYS A 118 -25.58 2.19 -14.59
N GLN A 119 -26.64 2.34 -13.80
CA GLN A 119 -26.63 3.18 -12.61
C GLN A 119 -25.48 2.66 -11.73
N LYS A 120 -24.54 3.54 -11.37
CA LYS A 120 -23.52 3.19 -10.38
C LYS A 120 -24.30 2.85 -9.10
N SER A 121 -24.08 1.67 -8.53
CA SER A 121 -24.56 1.42 -7.17
C SER A 121 -23.99 2.52 -6.28
N SER A 122 -24.80 3.06 -5.38
CA SER A 122 -24.38 4.01 -4.35
C SER A 122 -23.44 3.28 -3.39
N GLY A 123 -22.21 3.05 -3.83
CA GLY A 123 -21.11 2.64 -2.96
C GLY A 123 -20.82 3.73 -1.93
N ILE A 124 -20.00 3.38 -0.94
CA ILE A 124 -19.60 4.23 0.19
C ILE A 124 -19.34 5.66 -0.29
N GLU A 125 -20.02 6.59 0.35
CA GLU A 125 -19.98 8.03 0.08
C GLU A 125 -18.54 8.50 -0.08
N THR A 126 -18.22 9.14 -1.20
CA THR A 126 -16.88 9.65 -1.46
C THR A 126 -16.61 10.80 -0.49
N VAL A 127 -15.96 10.50 0.62
CA VAL A 127 -15.54 11.51 1.60
C VAL A 127 -14.51 12.42 0.93
N LEU A 128 -14.82 13.70 0.83
CA LEU A 128 -13.90 14.69 0.28
C LEU A 128 -12.70 14.81 1.23
N TYR A 129 -11.49 14.57 0.72
CA TYR A 129 -10.26 14.58 1.54
C TYR A 129 -10.03 15.90 2.31
N LYS A 130 -10.65 17.00 1.87
CA LYS A 130 -10.62 18.31 2.56
C LYS A 130 -11.44 18.35 3.86
N GLU A 131 -12.41 17.45 4.01
CA GLU A 131 -13.29 17.37 5.17
C GLU A 131 -12.70 16.49 6.28
N ILE A 132 -11.71 15.65 5.94
CA ILE A 132 -11.02 14.81 6.90
C ILE A 132 -10.01 15.69 7.66
N PRO A 133 -10.14 15.81 9.00
CA PRO A 133 -9.19 16.56 9.78
C PRO A 133 -7.80 15.90 9.71
N PRO A 134 -6.71 16.70 9.73
CA PRO A 134 -5.36 16.16 9.68
C PRO A 134 -5.13 15.25 10.90
N PRO A 135 -4.56 14.04 10.70
CA PRO A 135 -4.35 13.11 11.80
C PRO A 135 -3.35 13.68 12.82
N GLU A 136 -3.53 13.31 14.08
CA GLU A 136 -2.72 13.82 15.20
C GLU A 136 -1.23 13.53 15.05
N CYS A 137 -0.88 12.42 14.38
CA CYS A 137 0.50 12.04 14.09
C CYS A 137 1.26 13.07 13.23
N LEU A 138 0.56 13.93 12.48
CA LEU A 138 1.20 15.04 11.75
C LEU A 138 1.75 16.08 12.71
N LYS A 139 1.03 16.38 13.81
CA LYS A 139 1.46 17.36 14.80
C LYS A 139 2.73 16.87 15.50
N THR A 140 2.69 15.61 15.98
CA THR A 140 3.84 15.00 16.66
C THR A 140 5.05 14.85 15.74
N GLY A 141 4.84 14.46 14.47
CA GLY A 141 5.90 14.36 13.47
C GLY A 141 6.56 15.70 13.13
N LEU A 142 5.77 16.77 13.00
CA LEU A 142 6.29 18.12 12.75
C LEU A 142 7.11 18.64 13.94
N ASP A 143 6.65 18.41 15.17
CA ASP A 143 7.35 18.87 16.36
C ASP A 143 8.63 18.08 16.60
N PHE A 144 8.63 16.77 16.35
CA PHE A 144 9.84 15.96 16.33
C PHE A 144 10.86 16.48 15.30
N LEU A 145 10.41 16.82 14.08
CA LEU A 145 11.30 17.35 13.05
C LEU A 145 11.86 18.73 13.43
N LYS A 146 11.06 19.60 14.06
CA LYS A 146 11.53 20.90 14.59
C LYS A 146 12.60 20.70 15.67
N LYS A 147 12.35 19.80 16.63
CA LYS A 147 13.33 19.45 17.69
C LYS A 147 14.64 18.95 17.09
N ARG A 148 14.58 17.99 16.15
CA ARG A 148 15.78 17.52 15.42
C ARG A 148 16.46 18.61 14.61
N LYS A 149 15.70 19.52 14.00
CA LYS A 149 16.28 20.64 13.25
C LYS A 149 17.03 21.62 14.15
N ALA A 150 16.56 21.84 15.37
CA ALA A 150 17.20 22.71 16.36
C ALA A 150 18.41 22.05 17.04
N GLN A 151 18.41 20.72 17.19
CA GLN A 151 19.51 19.96 17.79
C GLN A 151 20.77 19.92 16.93
N VAL A 152 20.64 20.03 15.60
CA VAL A 152 21.79 20.03 14.69
C VAL A 152 22.38 21.44 14.62
N PRO A 153 23.65 21.66 15.02
CA PRO A 153 24.29 22.96 14.88
C PRO A 153 24.38 23.31 13.39
N ARG A 154 23.68 24.37 13.00
CA ARG A 154 23.69 24.91 11.64
C ARG A 154 23.98 26.39 11.72
N SER A 155 24.63 26.92 10.69
CA SER A 155 24.75 28.37 10.58
C SER A 155 23.35 29.00 10.43
N SER A 156 23.15 30.14 11.08
CA SER A 156 21.86 30.87 11.06
C SER A 156 21.46 31.27 9.63
N ALA A 157 22.43 31.47 8.74
CA ALA A 157 22.22 31.71 7.32
C ALA A 157 21.55 30.52 6.61
N ILE A 158 21.97 29.28 6.90
CA ILE A 158 21.36 28.07 6.31
C ILE A 158 19.96 27.83 6.86
N LEU A 159 19.72 28.14 8.14
CA LEU A 159 18.38 28.02 8.74
C LEU A 159 17.39 29.02 8.13
N LYS A 160 17.80 30.29 7.99
CA LYS A 160 16.97 31.37 7.42
C LYS A 160 16.78 31.23 5.91
N ASN A 161 17.79 30.72 5.20
CA ASN A 161 17.79 30.57 3.75
C ASN A 161 17.82 29.10 3.31
N SER A 162 17.07 28.22 3.98
CA SER A 162 17.11 26.78 3.69
C SER A 162 16.62 26.42 2.27
N SER A 163 15.68 27.20 1.73
CA SER A 163 15.08 26.97 0.41
C SER A 163 15.95 27.42 -0.78
N GLN A 164 16.95 28.27 -0.55
CA GLN A 164 17.91 28.69 -1.57
C GLN A 164 19.34 28.20 -1.29
N ALA A 165 19.71 27.88 -0.04
CA ALA A 165 21.02 27.30 0.30
C ALA A 165 21.28 25.94 -0.38
N LEU A 166 20.28 25.05 -0.42
CA LEU A 166 20.41 23.75 -1.11
C LEU A 166 20.33 23.88 -2.64
N ARG A 167 19.78 24.99 -3.14
CA ARG A 167 19.62 25.26 -4.58
C ARG A 167 20.95 25.57 -5.27
N LEU A 168 21.98 25.93 -4.50
CA LEU A 168 23.35 26.11 -5.00
C LEU A 168 24.11 24.78 -5.15
N ILE A 169 23.69 23.72 -4.42
CA ILE A 169 24.40 22.43 -4.40
C ILE A 169 23.87 21.49 -5.49
N THR A 170 22.56 21.51 -5.74
CA THR A 170 21.98 20.87 -6.93
C THR A 170 22.05 21.88 -8.07
N GLY A 171 22.87 21.65 -9.10
CA GLY A 171 23.20 22.60 -10.18
C GLY A 171 22.05 23.11 -11.09
N ALA A 172 20.88 23.43 -10.54
CA ALA A 172 19.84 24.19 -11.20
C ALA A 172 20.10 25.68 -10.99
N ALA A 173 21.09 26.20 -11.73
CA ALA A 173 21.21 27.63 -11.98
C ALA A 173 19.84 28.14 -12.45
N SER A 174 19.29 29.12 -11.74
CA SER A 174 18.02 29.74 -12.10
C SER A 174 18.15 30.40 -13.47
N THR A 175 17.62 29.77 -14.52
CA THR A 175 17.45 30.38 -15.83
C THR A 175 16.32 31.40 -15.78
N LYS A 176 16.59 32.58 -15.22
CA LYS A 176 15.71 33.74 -15.44
C LYS A 176 15.84 34.15 -16.91
N LYS A 177 14.98 33.61 -17.78
CA LYS A 177 14.78 34.18 -19.12
C LYS A 177 14.21 35.58 -18.96
N HIS A 178 15.05 36.58 -19.21
CA HIS A 178 14.62 37.96 -19.36
C HIS A 178 13.78 38.07 -20.63
N ARG A 179 12.45 38.08 -20.50
CA ARG A 179 11.58 38.53 -21.60
C ARG A 179 11.79 40.03 -21.75
N GLN A 180 12.59 40.45 -22.72
CA GLN A 180 12.49 41.81 -23.21
C GLN A 180 11.24 41.89 -24.09
N LYS A 181 10.32 42.78 -23.72
CA LYS A 181 9.28 43.23 -24.64
C LYS A 181 9.92 44.29 -25.53
N LYS A 182 9.92 44.05 -26.83
CA LYS A 182 9.87 45.07 -27.87
C LYS A 182 8.74 44.67 -28.79
#